data_AF-A0A9W9PAH9-F1
#
_entry.id   AF-A0A9W9PAH9-F1
#
_cell.length_a   1.000
_cell.length_b   1.000
_cell.length_c   1.000
_cell.angle_alpha   90.00
_cell.angle_beta   90.00
_cell.angle_gamma   90.00
#
_symmetry.space_group_name_H-M   'P 1'
#
loop_
_entity.id
_entity.type
_entity.pdbx_description
1 polymer ?
#
loop_
_entity_poly.entity_id
_entity_poly.type
_entity_poly.pdbx_seq_one_letter_code
_entity_poly.pdbx_strand_id
1 'polypeptide(L)'
;MQSAPTFISQNGYTCPVDHRNGIAQFAFKTEKTGFEYIESIPSLANDFHTSMGHTMGARQYWVDWYPVKSQILNRAMTDKPWFVDIGAGINLNILAFKRKYPHEGRIIWEDLPGLTKEFSDLDTGIEIVEYDFFTE
;
A
#
# COMPACT_ATOMS: atom_id res chain seq x y z
N MET A 1 13.55 -3.53 -19.34
CA MET A 1 13.64 -4.97 -18.97
C MET A 1 14.33 -5.73 -20.10
N GLN A 2 15.59 -6.14 -19.92
CA GLN A 2 16.35 -6.86 -20.97
C GLN A 2 15.78 -8.26 -21.26
N SER A 3 15.18 -8.92 -20.25
CA SER A 3 14.66 -10.29 -20.36
C SER A 3 13.26 -10.41 -20.96
N ALA A 4 12.56 -9.28 -21.19
CA ALA A 4 11.16 -9.29 -21.63
C ALA A 4 10.93 -9.98 -22.99
N PRO A 5 11.74 -9.73 -24.04
CA PRO A 5 11.52 -10.37 -25.33
C PRO A 5 11.58 -11.91 -25.26
N THR A 6 12.56 -12.44 -24.51
CA THR A 6 12.73 -13.89 -24.33
C THR A 6 11.61 -14.50 -23.48
N PHE A 7 11.24 -13.85 -22.38
CA PHE A 7 10.15 -14.33 -21.51
C PHE A 7 8.82 -14.45 -22.28
N ILE A 8 8.46 -13.39 -23.01
CA ILE A 8 7.19 -13.33 -23.75
C ILE A 8 7.16 -14.40 -24.85
N SER A 9 8.25 -14.58 -25.60
CA SER A 9 8.29 -15.59 -26.66
C SER A 9 8.21 -17.02 -26.13
N GLN A 10 8.92 -17.33 -25.03
CA GLN A 10 8.87 -18.65 -24.38
C GLN A 10 7.49 -18.95 -23.78
N ASN A 11 6.77 -17.92 -23.33
CA ASN A 11 5.43 -18.07 -22.77
C ASN A 11 4.32 -17.96 -23.82
N GLY A 12 4.65 -18.11 -25.11
CA GLY A 12 3.67 -18.13 -26.20
C GLY A 12 2.90 -16.82 -26.38
N TYR A 13 3.51 -15.68 -26.01
CA TYR A 13 2.89 -14.35 -26.05
C TYR A 13 1.62 -14.24 -25.19
N THR A 14 1.51 -15.05 -24.14
CA THR A 14 0.38 -15.03 -23.21
C THR A 14 0.71 -14.22 -21.96
N CYS A 15 -0.34 -13.65 -21.35
CA CYS A 15 -0.21 -12.96 -20.08
C CYS A 15 -0.03 -14.00 -18.96
N PRO A 16 1.06 -13.96 -18.16
CA PRO A 16 1.18 -14.82 -17.00
C PRO A 16 0.07 -14.48 -15.99
N VAL A 17 -0.55 -15.52 -15.43
CA VAL A 17 -1.63 -15.39 -14.43
C VAL A 17 -1.18 -15.76 -13.02
N ASP A 18 -0.05 -16.45 -12.91
CA ASP A 18 0.57 -16.81 -11.64
C ASP A 18 1.60 -15.76 -11.24
N HIS A 19 1.38 -15.10 -10.11
CA HIS A 19 2.27 -14.06 -9.58
C HIS A 19 3.63 -14.60 -9.11
N ARG A 20 3.78 -15.93 -8.95
CA ARG A 20 5.05 -16.61 -8.69
C ARG A 20 5.77 -17.06 -9.97
N ASN A 21 5.13 -16.94 -11.13
CA ASN A 21 5.70 -17.37 -12.42
C ASN A 21 5.54 -16.26 -13.48
N GLY A 22 6.14 -15.11 -13.20
CA GLY A 22 6.15 -13.94 -14.06
C GLY A 22 7.53 -13.53 -14.55
N ILE A 23 7.57 -12.38 -15.22
CA ILE A 23 8.81 -11.83 -15.79
C ILE A 23 9.87 -11.50 -14.73
N ALA A 24 9.46 -11.17 -13.50
CA ALA A 24 10.39 -10.89 -12.41
C ALA A 24 11.17 -12.15 -12.03
N GLN A 25 10.49 -13.28 -11.87
CA GLN A 25 11.11 -14.57 -11.56
C GLN A 25 12.03 -15.03 -12.68
N PHE A 26 11.58 -14.89 -13.92
CA PHE A 26 12.40 -15.18 -15.09
C PHE A 26 13.68 -14.32 -15.15
N ALA A 27 13.55 -13.02 -14.91
CA ALA A 27 14.67 -12.07 -15.03
C ALA A 27 15.67 -12.21 -13.89
N PHE A 28 15.19 -12.37 -12.65
CA PHE A 28 16.02 -12.39 -11.45
C PHE A 28 16.37 -13.80 -10.97
N LYS A 29 15.90 -14.84 -11.67
CA LYS A 29 16.13 -16.25 -11.34
C LYS A 29 15.77 -16.56 -9.89
N THR A 30 14.55 -16.21 -9.51
CA THR A 30 14.03 -16.35 -8.14
C THR A 30 12.68 -17.05 -8.14
N GLU A 31 12.38 -17.78 -7.06
CA GLU A 31 11.05 -18.37 -6.82
C GLU A 31 10.15 -17.47 -5.96
N LYS A 32 10.67 -16.31 -5.55
CA LYS A 32 9.95 -15.31 -4.75
C LYS A 32 8.90 -14.60 -5.59
N THR A 33 7.79 -14.15 -4.98
CA THR A 33 6.91 -13.14 -5.60
C THR A 33 7.67 -11.85 -5.86
N GLY A 34 7.10 -10.94 -6.66
CA GLY A 34 7.71 -9.62 -6.88
C GLY A 34 7.97 -8.86 -5.58
N PHE A 35 7.00 -8.86 -4.66
CA PHE A 35 7.13 -8.20 -3.35
C PHE A 35 8.13 -8.94 -2.44
N GLU A 36 8.04 -10.27 -2.33
CA GLU A 36 9.01 -11.07 -1.56
C GLU A 36 10.46 -10.82 -2.04
N TYR A 37 10.66 -10.65 -3.35
CA TYR A 37 11.98 -10.34 -3.91
C TYR A 37 12.46 -8.95 -3.50
N ILE A 38 11.61 -7.93 -3.62
CA ILE A 38 11.90 -6.54 -3.21
C ILE A 38 12.25 -6.49 -1.71
N GLU A 39 11.39 -7.07 -0.87
CA GLU A 39 11.57 -7.08 0.60
C GLU A 39 12.82 -7.84 1.03
N SER A 40 13.27 -8.82 0.25
CA SER A 40 14.48 -9.57 0.58
C SER A 40 15.80 -8.81 0.40
N ILE A 41 15.76 -7.60 -0.19
CA ILE A 41 16.92 -6.75 -0.42
C ILE A 41 16.67 -5.41 0.30
N PRO A 42 17.26 -5.18 1.48
CA PRO A 42 16.91 -4.03 2.33
C PRO A 42 17.00 -2.66 1.64
N SER A 43 18.01 -2.44 0.79
CA SER A 43 18.13 -1.18 0.05
C SER A 43 17.01 -1.00 -0.98
N LEU A 44 16.62 -2.09 -1.66
CA LEU A 44 15.55 -2.07 -2.66
C LEU A 44 14.17 -1.90 -2.00
N ALA A 45 13.94 -2.55 -0.85
CA ALA A 45 12.75 -2.37 -0.04
C ALA A 45 12.62 -0.91 0.40
N ASN A 46 13.70 -0.31 0.92
CA ASN A 46 13.72 1.10 1.30
C ASN A 46 13.42 2.05 0.13
N ASP A 47 14.04 1.82 -1.03
CA ASP A 47 13.79 2.62 -2.25
C ASP A 47 12.34 2.45 -2.72
N PHE A 48 11.80 1.23 -2.65
CA PHE A 48 10.41 0.94 -3.00
C PHE A 48 9.44 1.68 -2.09
N HIS A 49 9.59 1.56 -0.76
CA HIS A 49 8.73 2.22 0.21
C HIS A 49 8.79 3.75 0.09
N THR A 50 10.01 4.30 -0.08
CA THR A 50 10.21 5.73 -0.33
C THR A 50 9.47 6.17 -1.60
N SER A 51 9.60 5.42 -2.70
CA SER A 51 8.92 5.74 -3.96
C SER A 51 7.40 5.70 -3.80
N MET A 52 6.86 4.67 -3.13
CA MET A 52 5.43 4.52 -2.88
C MET A 52 4.85 5.70 -2.09
N GLY A 53 5.55 6.18 -1.06
CA GLY A 53 5.10 7.34 -0.27
C GLY A 53 5.06 8.65 -1.06
N HIS A 54 5.92 8.80 -2.08
CA HIS A 54 6.02 10.01 -2.91
C HIS A 54 5.23 9.95 -4.23
N THR A 55 4.54 8.83 -4.52
CA THR A 55 3.86 8.60 -5.80
C THR A 55 2.62 9.49 -6.03
N MET A 56 2.24 10.33 -5.06
CA MET A 56 1.10 11.24 -5.21
C MET A 56 1.31 12.35 -6.25
N GLY A 57 2.55 12.75 -6.54
CA GLY A 57 2.84 13.76 -7.58
C GLY A 57 1.91 14.98 -7.52
N ALA A 58 1.27 15.34 -8.64
CA ALA A 58 0.28 16.42 -8.72
C ALA A 58 -1.18 15.96 -8.53
N ARG A 59 -1.41 14.72 -8.08
CA ARG A 59 -2.77 14.17 -7.93
C ARG A 59 -3.44 14.76 -6.70
N GLN A 60 -4.73 15.08 -6.84
CA GLN A 60 -5.57 15.47 -5.71
C GLN A 60 -5.78 14.28 -4.77
N TYR A 61 -5.81 14.54 -3.47
CA TYR A 61 -6.18 13.53 -2.49
C TYR A 61 -7.62 13.09 -2.71
N TRP A 62 -7.89 11.80 -2.49
CA TRP A 62 -9.23 11.25 -2.70
C TRP A 62 -10.30 11.93 -1.85
N VAL A 63 -9.92 12.37 -0.64
CA VAL A 63 -10.81 13.10 0.28
C VAL A 63 -11.27 14.46 -0.27
N ASP A 64 -10.65 14.96 -1.33
CA ASP A 64 -11.03 16.23 -1.98
C ASP A 64 -12.12 16.07 -3.04
N TRP A 65 -12.15 14.95 -3.76
CA TRP A 65 -13.15 14.70 -4.80
C TRP A 65 -14.21 13.67 -4.39
N TYR A 66 -13.91 12.79 -3.43
CA TYR A 66 -14.89 11.84 -2.91
C TYR A 66 -15.80 12.52 -1.86
N PRO A 67 -17.13 12.31 -1.91
CA PRO A 67 -18.07 12.94 -0.98
C PRO A 67 -18.08 12.27 0.41
N VAL A 68 -16.97 12.38 1.14
CA VAL A 68 -16.73 11.74 2.44
C VAL A 68 -17.85 12.01 3.44
N LYS A 69 -18.33 13.25 3.56
CA LYS A 69 -19.38 13.62 4.52
C LYS A 69 -20.66 12.79 4.33
N SER A 70 -21.18 12.73 3.11
CA SER A 70 -22.47 12.07 2.85
C SER A 70 -22.36 10.56 2.72
N GLN A 71 -21.21 10.03 2.31
CA GLN A 71 -21.01 8.59 2.10
C GLN A 71 -20.43 7.86 3.31
N ILE A 72 -19.59 8.54 4.11
CA ILE A 72 -18.90 7.94 5.26
C ILE A 72 -19.44 8.54 6.55
N LEU A 73 -19.21 9.83 6.79
CA LEU A 73 -19.41 10.43 8.12
C LEU A 73 -20.88 10.39 8.58
N ASN A 74 -21.82 10.73 7.69
CA ASN A 74 -23.26 10.74 8.02
C ASN A 74 -23.85 9.34 8.25
N ARG A 75 -23.12 8.28 7.92
CA ARG A 75 -23.55 6.88 8.04
C ARG A 75 -22.72 6.10 9.07
N ALA A 76 -21.73 6.76 9.68
CA ALA A 76 -20.80 6.11 10.58
C ALA A 76 -21.48 5.75 11.90
N MET A 77 -21.19 4.54 12.39
CA MET A 77 -21.60 4.08 13.71
C MET A 77 -20.54 4.51 14.74
N THR A 78 -20.96 4.88 15.94
CA THR A 78 -20.07 5.41 16.98
C THR A 78 -19.11 4.37 17.56
N ASP A 79 -19.35 3.08 17.34
CA ASP A 79 -18.59 1.95 17.86
C ASP A 79 -17.60 1.34 16.85
N LYS A 80 -17.57 1.82 15.60
CA LYS A 80 -16.74 1.28 14.53
C LYS A 80 -15.68 2.29 14.06
N PRO A 81 -14.54 1.81 13.53
CA PRO A 81 -13.61 2.70 12.84
C PRO A 81 -14.27 3.32 11.62
N TRP A 82 -13.96 4.59 11.38
CA TRP A 82 -14.50 5.36 10.26
C TRP A 82 -13.71 5.12 8.98
N PHE A 83 -12.42 4.83 9.13
CA PHE A 83 -11.53 4.57 8.02
C PHE A 83 -10.44 3.58 8.46
N VAL A 84 -10.21 2.57 7.60
CA VAL A 84 -9.12 1.61 7.72
C VAL A 84 -8.37 1.67 6.38
N ASP A 85 -7.10 2.04 6.42
CA ASP A 85 -6.22 2.07 5.23
C ASP A 85 -5.39 0.78 5.21
N ILE A 86 -5.76 -0.17 4.34
CA ILE A 86 -5.18 -1.52 4.25
C ILE A 86 -4.08 -1.54 3.19
N GLY A 87 -2.88 -1.99 3.54
CA GLY A 87 -1.71 -1.91 2.66
C GLY A 87 -1.34 -0.44 2.39
N ALA A 88 -1.46 0.38 3.43
CA ALA A 88 -1.39 1.83 3.34
C ALA A 88 -0.01 2.34 2.90
N GLY A 89 1.05 1.63 3.25
CA GLY A 89 2.43 2.06 3.13
C GLY A 89 2.67 3.39 3.81
N ILE A 90 3.65 4.14 3.31
CA ILE A 90 3.98 5.49 3.78
C ILE A 90 3.18 6.53 2.99
N ASN A 91 1.88 6.30 2.80
CA ASN A 91 1.08 7.21 2.00
C ASN A 91 0.55 8.40 2.82
N LEU A 92 0.29 9.52 2.14
CA LEU A 92 -0.24 10.73 2.77
C LEU A 92 -1.78 10.76 2.85
N ASN A 93 -2.49 9.72 2.38
CA ASN A 93 -3.95 9.70 2.29
C ASN A 93 -4.61 9.68 3.66
N ILE A 94 -4.14 8.81 4.56
CA ILE A 94 -4.69 8.72 5.92
C ILE A 94 -4.50 10.03 6.70
N LEU A 95 -3.34 10.68 6.52
CA LEU A 95 -3.06 11.98 7.09
C LEU A 95 -3.91 13.09 6.45
N ALA A 96 -4.16 13.02 5.13
CA ALA A 96 -5.04 13.96 4.44
C ALA A 96 -6.48 13.85 4.94
N PHE A 97 -6.97 12.62 5.16
CA PHE A 97 -8.26 12.37 5.78
C PHE A 97 -8.31 12.98 7.18
N LYS A 98 -7.35 12.66 8.05
CA LYS A 98 -7.29 13.19 9.42
C LYS A 98 -7.23 14.72 9.44
N ARG A 99 -6.42 15.36 8.59
CA ARG A 99 -6.33 16.83 8.50
C ARG A 99 -7.67 17.47 8.12
N LYS A 100 -8.40 16.85 7.19
CA LYS A 100 -9.70 17.36 6.72
C LYS A 100 -10.85 17.09 7.69
N TYR A 101 -10.72 16.02 8.47
CA TYR A 101 -11.73 15.50 9.39
C TYR A 101 -11.11 15.19 10.77
N PRO A 102 -10.57 16.19 11.48
CA PRO A 102 -9.72 15.95 12.66
C PRO A 102 -10.46 15.36 13.87
N HIS A 103 -11.75 15.67 14.00
CA HIS A 103 -12.59 15.27 15.14
C HIS A 103 -13.37 13.97 14.90
N GLU A 104 -13.14 13.32 13.78
CA GLU A 104 -13.98 12.22 13.32
C GLU A 104 -13.36 10.85 13.64
N GLY A 105 -14.07 10.07 14.45
CA GLY A 105 -13.92 8.62 14.61
C GLY A 105 -12.54 8.03 14.93
N ARG A 106 -12.52 6.69 15.07
CA ARG A 106 -11.28 5.91 15.05
C ARG A 106 -10.81 5.74 13.61
N ILE A 107 -9.53 5.92 13.37
CA ILE A 107 -8.88 5.75 12.07
C ILE A 107 -7.74 4.76 12.27
N ILE A 108 -7.68 3.74 11.41
CA ILE A 108 -6.73 2.63 11.52
C ILE A 108 -5.84 2.61 10.27
N TRP A 109 -4.54 2.45 10.49
CA TRP A 109 -3.54 2.18 9.48
C TRP A 109 -3.13 0.71 9.59
N GLU A 110 -3.16 -0.03 8.48
CA GLU A 110 -2.83 -1.45 8.41
C GLU A 110 -1.79 -1.71 7.33
N ASP A 111 -0.65 -2.31 7.71
CA ASP A 111 0.36 -2.80 6.77
C ASP A 111 1.27 -3.85 7.41
N LEU A 112 2.18 -4.42 6.61
CA LEU A 112 3.13 -5.41 7.04
C LEU A 112 4.04 -4.93 8.18
N PRO A 113 4.49 -5.85 9.05
CA PRO A 113 5.42 -5.56 10.12
C PRO A 113 6.70 -4.87 9.61
N GLY A 114 7.15 -3.83 10.31
CA GLY A 114 8.38 -3.09 10.00
C GLY A 114 8.20 -1.78 9.23
N LEU A 115 7.03 -1.54 8.63
CA LEU A 115 6.66 -0.25 8.02
C LEU A 115 6.18 0.80 9.04
N THR A 116 5.92 0.37 10.27
CA THR A 116 5.39 1.18 11.37
C THR A 116 6.38 2.24 11.90
N LYS A 117 7.68 2.07 11.65
CA LYS A 117 8.74 2.96 12.17
C LYS A 117 8.63 4.40 11.66
N GLU A 118 7.99 4.65 10.53
CA GLU A 118 7.81 6.01 10.03
C GLU A 118 6.69 6.77 10.75
N PHE A 119 5.81 6.06 11.45
CA PHE A 119 4.68 6.63 12.18
C PHE A 119 4.90 6.72 13.69
N SER A 120 5.94 6.06 14.23
CA SER A 120 6.18 5.99 15.67
C SER A 120 6.42 7.34 16.34
N ASP A 121 6.87 8.33 15.56
CA ASP A 121 7.21 9.68 16.07
C ASP A 121 6.08 10.70 15.85
N LEU A 122 4.95 10.31 15.25
CA LEU A 122 3.86 11.22 14.91
C LEU A 122 2.66 11.00 15.84
N ASP A 123 2.35 11.98 16.70
CA ASP A 123 1.09 12.03 17.45
C ASP A 123 -0.07 12.39 16.51
N THR A 124 -0.58 11.37 15.82
CA THR A 124 -1.58 11.51 14.75
C THR A 124 -2.99 11.17 15.21
N GLY A 125 -3.14 10.51 16.36
CA GLY A 125 -4.39 9.86 16.76
C GLY A 125 -4.85 8.79 15.76
N ILE A 126 -3.91 8.18 15.02
CA ILE A 126 -4.13 7.03 14.14
C ILE A 126 -3.71 5.77 14.89
N GLU A 127 -4.56 4.76 14.84
CA GLU A 127 -4.27 3.43 15.38
C GLU A 127 -3.46 2.64 14.36
N ILE A 128 -2.28 2.16 14.75
CA ILE A 128 -1.36 1.41 13.88
C ILE A 128 -1.52 -0.07 14.16
N VAL A 129 -1.80 -0.85 13.13
CA VAL A 129 -1.99 -2.30 13.21
C VAL A 129 -1.07 -2.98 12.19
N GLU A 130 -0.20 -3.87 12.67
CA GLU A 130 0.58 -4.72 11.78
C GLU A 130 -0.31 -5.86 11.27
N TYR A 131 -0.50 -5.94 9.95
CA TYR A 131 -1.53 -6.75 9.31
C TYR A 131 -1.08 -7.27 7.95
N ASP A 132 -1.16 -8.59 7.74
CA ASP A 132 -0.99 -9.23 6.44
C ASP A 132 -2.37 -9.71 5.94
N PHE A 133 -2.94 -8.93 5.02
CA PHE A 133 -4.26 -9.16 4.44
C PHE A 133 -4.38 -10.44 3.59
N PHE A 134 -3.29 -11.17 3.36
CA PHE A 134 -3.33 -12.49 2.72
C PHE A 134 -3.50 -13.65 3.70
N THR A 135 -3.32 -13.41 5.00
CA THR A 135 -3.23 -14.48 6.01
C THR A 135 -4.36 -14.51 7.04
N GLU A 136 -5.37 -13.66 6.87
CA GLU A 136 -6.61 -13.65 7.67
C GLU A 136 -7.75 -14.46 7.05
#